data_AF-A0A9E1VQ34-F1
#
_entry.id   AF-A0A9E1VQ34-F1
#
_cell.length_a   1.000
_cell.length_b   1.000
_cell.length_c   1.000
_cell.angle_alpha   90.00
_cell.angle_beta   90.00
_cell.angle_gamma   90.00
#
_symmetry.space_group_name_H-M   'P 1'
#
loop_
_entity.id
_entity.type
_entity.pdbx_description
1 polymer ?
#
loop_
_entity_poly.entity_id
_entity_poly.type
_entity_poly.pdbx_seq_one_letter_code
_entity_poly.pdbx_strand_id
1 'polypeptide(L)' 'MERPEVSVGDFIILKGYEEDPGMEALIYKIEDDGILFVGYHGYSIRTTKAHAFWNDTFWQVTKKHIPKKSAGVQF' A
#
# COMPACT_ATOMS: atom_id res chain seq x y z
N MET A 1 -13.31 4.57 -6.57
CA MET A 1 -13.39 3.21 -7.17
C MET A 1 -13.41 2.21 -6.02
N GLU A 2 -13.96 1.01 -6.22
CA GLU A 2 -13.85 -0.03 -5.19
C GLU A 2 -12.38 -0.45 -5.03
N ARG A 3 -11.97 -0.73 -3.79
CA ARG A 3 -10.62 -1.22 -3.49
C ARG A 3 -10.45 -2.60 -4.14
N PRO A 4 -9.38 -2.83 -4.94
CA PRO A 4 -9.16 -4.12 -5.55
C PRO A 4 -8.90 -5.20 -4.50
N GLU A 5 -9.42 -6.40 -4.76
CA GLU A 5 -9.09 -7.60 -3.99
C GLU A 5 -7.63 -7.99 -4.23
N VAL A 6 -6.89 -8.24 -3.15
CA VAL A 6 -5.45 -8.53 -3.20
C VAL A 6 -5.10 -9.59 -2.16
N SER A 7 -4.13 -10.44 -2.48
CA SER A 7 -3.61 -11.50 -1.61
C SER A 7 -2.10 -11.36 -1.39
N VAL A 8 -1.59 -12.04 -0.34
CA VAL A 8 -0.14 -12.16 -0.14
C VAL A 8 0.46 -12.94 -1.31
N GLY A 9 1.54 -12.41 -1.90
CA GLY A 9 2.17 -12.96 -3.10
C GLY A 9 1.73 -12.27 -4.41
N ASP A 10 0.68 -11.46 -4.38
CA ASP A 10 0.26 -10.70 -5.56
C ASP A 10 1.17 -9.48 -5.81
N PHE A 11 1.17 -9.03 -7.06
CA PHE A 11 1.82 -7.80 -7.48
C PHE A 11 0.80 -6.67 -7.65
N ILE A 12 1.16 -5.47 -7.18
CA ILE A 12 0.36 -4.25 -7.30
C ILE A 12 1.19 -3.12 -7.91
N ILE A 13 0.52 -2.09 -8.42
CA ILE A 13 1.17 -0.87 -8.89
C ILE A 13 1.06 0.22 -7.82
N LEU A 14 2.20 0.64 -7.30
CA LEU A 14 2.33 1.79 -6.41
C LEU A 14 2.47 3.07 -7.23
N LYS A 15 1.72 4.11 -6.86
CA LYS A 15 1.80 5.43 -7.50
C LYS A 15 1.96 6.53 -6.45
N GLY A 16 2.72 7.58 -6.78
CA GLY A 16 2.81 8.78 -5.96
C GLY A 16 1.65 9.77 -6.22
N TYR A 17 1.15 9.81 -7.46
CA TYR A 17 0.09 10.68 -7.97
C TYR A 17 -0.58 10.00 -9.19
N GLU A 18 -1.70 10.53 -9.68
CA GLU A 18 -2.56 9.85 -10.67
C GLU A 18 -1.84 9.55 -12.01
N GLU A 19 -1.10 10.52 -12.53
CA GLU A 19 -0.32 10.43 -13.78
C GLU A 19 1.01 9.69 -13.63
N ASP A 20 1.35 9.23 -12.42
CA ASP A 20 2.57 8.46 -12.19
C ASP A 20 2.47 7.14 -12.98
N PRO A 21 3.49 6.78 -13.78
CA PRO A 21 3.54 5.47 -14.46
C PRO A 21 3.45 4.31 -13.46
N GLY A 22 3.82 4.58 -12.21
CA GLY A 22 3.76 3.66 -11.10
C GLY A 22 4.93 2.69 -11.10
N MET A 23 4.98 1.90 -10.04
CA MET A 23 6.02 0.92 -9.82
C MET A 23 5.42 -0.35 -9.26
N GLU A 24 5.84 -1.47 -9.84
CA GLU A 24 5.41 -2.78 -9.39
C GLU A 24 5.98 -3.09 -7.99
N ALA A 25 5.11 -3.65 -7.15
CA ALA A 25 5.45 -4.05 -5.80
C ALA A 25 4.81 -5.39 -5.45
N LEU A 26 5.58 -6.25 -4.79
CA LEU A 26 5.13 -7.54 -4.28
C LEU A 26 4.54 -7.41 -2.88
N ILE A 27 3.36 -7.99 -2.64
CA ILE A 27 2.74 -8.03 -1.31
C ILE A 27 3.38 -9.15 -0.48
N TYR A 28 4.01 -8.78 0.63
CA TYR A 28 4.55 -9.73 1.60
C TYR A 28 3.60 -10.05 2.75
N LYS A 29 2.77 -9.08 3.15
CA LYS A 29 1.83 -9.21 4.26
C LYS A 29 0.68 -8.23 4.06
N ILE A 30 -0.52 -8.64 4.47
CA ILE A 30 -1.69 -7.78 4.60
C ILE A 30 -1.94 -7.62 6.10
N GLU A 31 -2.06 -6.38 6.57
CA GLU A 31 -2.33 -6.06 7.96
C GLU A 31 -3.84 -5.97 8.23
N ASP A 32 -4.25 -6.09 9.50
CA ASP A 32 -5.67 -6.15 9.90
C ASP A 32 -6.48 -4.90 9.53
N ASP A 33 -5.81 -3.76 9.35
CA ASP A 33 -6.42 -2.49 8.92
C ASP A 33 -6.50 -2.33 7.39
N GLY A 34 -6.04 -3.34 6.66
CA GLY A 34 -5.97 -3.35 5.21
C GLY A 34 -4.77 -2.59 4.65
N ILE A 35 -3.77 -2.21 5.45
CA ILE A 35 -2.47 -1.76 4.96
C ILE A 35 -1.70 -2.97 4.42
N LEU A 36 -0.98 -2.76 3.32
CA LEU A 36 -0.13 -3.77 2.70
C LEU A 36 1.32 -3.52 3.06
N PHE A 37 2.05 -4.56 3.46
CA PHE A 37 3.51 -4.52 3.52
C PHE A 37 4.07 -5.07 2.22
N VAL A 38 4.79 -4.22 1.49
CA VAL A 38 5.18 -4.47 0.11
C VAL A 38 6.68 -4.28 -0.12
N GLY A 39 7.22 -4.96 -1.13
CA GLY A 39 8.59 -4.81 -1.62
C GLY A 39 8.61 -4.31 -3.05
N TYR A 40 9.40 -3.29 -3.35
CA TYR A 40 9.53 -2.73 -4.69
C TYR A 40 10.97 -2.30 -5.00
N HIS A 41 11.29 -2.10 -6.28
CA HIS A 41 12.62 -1.72 -6.74
C HIS A 41 12.64 -0.31 -7.32
N GLY A 42 12.76 0.69 -6.45
CA GLY A 42 12.88 2.10 -6.84
C GLY A 42 14.30 2.42 -7.31
N TYR A 43 14.56 2.28 -8.61
CA TYR A 43 15.82 2.67 -9.26
C TYR A 43 17.09 1.99 -8.69
N SER A 44 16.95 0.83 -8.04
CA SER A 44 18.05 0.07 -7.45
C SER A 44 17.79 -1.43 -7.48
N ILE A 45 18.87 -2.21 -7.50
CA ILE A 45 18.82 -3.67 -7.33
C ILE A 45 18.38 -4.09 -5.91
N ARG A 46 18.42 -3.17 -4.94
CA ARG A 46 17.97 -3.45 -3.58
C ARG A 46 16.46 -3.29 -3.48
N THR A 47 15.79 -4.33 -3.01
CA THR A 47 14.36 -4.28 -2.68
C THR A 47 14.15 -3.29 -1.54
N THR A 48 13.34 -2.27 -1.80
CA THR A 48 12.84 -1.35 -0.78
C THR A 48 11.55 -1.92 -0.22
N LYS A 49 11.45 -2.01 1.11
CA LYS A 49 10.23 -2.45 1.80
C LYS A 49 9.50 -1.24 2.36
N ALA A 50 8.18 -1.19 2.17
CA ALA A 50 7.35 -0.12 2.68
C ALA A 50 5.93 -0.60 2.98
N HIS A 51 5.16 0.27 3.63
CA HIS A 51 3.72 0.10 3.77
C HIS A 51 2.99 0.85 2.66
N ALA A 52 1.90 0.28 2.16
CA ALA A 52 1.06 0.89 1.15
C ALA A 52 -0.41 0.83 1.57
N PHE A 53 -1.16 1.88 1.23
CA PHE A 53 -2.60 1.97 1.47
C PHE A 53 -3.33 2.33 0.19
N TRP A 54 -4.61 1.94 0.10
CA TRP A 54 -5.49 2.32 -0.99
C TRP A 54 -6.08 3.71 -0.70
N ASN A 55 -5.90 4.65 -1.61
CA ASN A 55 -6.37 6.03 -1.46
C ASN A 55 -7.66 6.33 -2.27
N ASP A 56 -8.48 5.30 -2.51
CA ASP A 56 -9.69 5.31 -3.35
C ASP A 56 -9.45 5.33 -4.87
N THR A 57 -8.20 5.51 -5.30
CA THR A 57 -7.81 5.54 -6.72
C THR A 57 -6.63 4.63 -7.06
N PHE A 58 -5.58 4.61 -6.23
CA PHE A 58 -4.39 3.78 -6.42
C PHE A 58 -3.73 3.41 -5.08
N TRP A 59 -2.77 2.47 -5.15
CA TRP A 59 -1.94 2.12 -4.01
C TRP A 59 -0.82 3.15 -3.83
N GLN A 60 -0.73 3.74 -2.64
CA GLN A 60 0.25 4.77 -2.34
C GLN A 60 1.13 4.34 -1.16
N VAL A 61 2.44 4.58 -1.27
CA VAL A 61 3.40 4.31 -0.19
C VAL A 61 3.20 5.29 0.96
N THR A 62 3.17 4.79 2.18
CA THR A 62 3.19 5.61 3.40
C THR A 62 4.47 5.41 4.20
N LYS A 63 5.03 6.52 4.72
CA LYS A 63 6.19 6.52 5.62
C LYS A 63 5.82 6.26 7.09
N LYS A 64 4.56 6.46 7.45
CA LYS A 64 4.05 6.20 8.80
C LYS A 64 3.15 4.98 8.72
N HIS A 65 3.36 4.03 9.63
CA HIS A 65 2.27 3.17 10.09
C HIS A 65 1.12 4.14 10.42
N ILE A 66 0.03 4.11 9.66
CA ILE A 66 -1.15 4.93 9.95
C ILE A 66 -2.01 4.04 10.83
N PRO A 67 -1.83 4.01 12.17
CA PRO A 67 -2.83 3.37 13.00
C PRO A 67 -4.14 4.10 12.70
N LYS A 68 -5.17 3.37 12.30
CA LYS A 68 -6.53 3.91 12.30
C LYS A 68 -6.73 4.57 13.66
N LYS A 69 -7.02 5.88 13.69
CA LYS A 69 -7.82 6.42 14.77
C LYS A 69 -9.10 5.58 14.73
N SER A 70 -9.22 4.64 15.67
CA SER A 70 -10.51 4.10 16.05
C SER A 70 -11.37 5.33 16.31
N ALA A 71 -12.30 5.63 15.40
CA ALA A 71 -13.33 6.63 15.64
C ALA A 71 -14.13 6.04 16.79
N GLY A 72 -13.75 6.44 18.00
CA GLY A 72 -14.30 5.95 19.24
C GLY A 72 -15.81 6.05 19.20
N VAL A 73 -16.46 4.97 19.63
CA VAL A 73 -17.83 4.99 20.10
C VAL A 73 -17.94 6.13 21.10
N GLN A 74 -18.67 7.18 20.71
CA GLN A 74 -19.04 8.28 21.59
C GLN A 74 -20.27 7.80 22.36
N PHE A 75 -20.08 7.48 23.65
CA PHE A 75 -21.18 7.29 24.60
C PHE A 75 -21.78 8.64 24.98
#